data_AF-A0A4Q7P5G0-F1
#
_entry.id   AF-A0A4Q7P5G0-F1
#
_cell.length_a   1.000
_cell.length_b   1.000
_cell.length_c   1.000
_cell.angle_alpha   90.00
_cell.angle_beta   90.00
_cell.angle_gamma   90.00
#
_symmetry.space_group_name_H-M   'P 1'
#
loop_
_entity.id
_entity.type
_entity.pdbx_description
1 polymer ?
#
loop_
_entity_poly.entity_id
_entity_poly.type
_entity_poly.pdbx_seq_one_letter_code
_entity_poly.pdbx_strand_id
1 'polypeptide(L)' 'MDLKKNVKFKIGSEDWEMPLGILILLILITLILMIGGAYLGFKFGERMAGNSQPEAIREILFQQLT' A
#
# COMPACT_ATOMS: atom_id res chain seq x y z
N MET A 1 17.26 23.89 3.08
CA MET A 1 17.74 22.57 2.67
C MET A 1 18.35 22.69 1.29
N ASP A 2 19.64 22.36 1.14
CA ASP A 2 20.31 22.34 -0.17
C ASP A 2 19.91 21.07 -0.94
N LEU A 3 18.78 21.15 -1.64
CA LEU A 3 18.22 20.06 -2.46
C LEU A 3 19.09 19.71 -3.68
N LYS A 4 20.06 20.59 -4.01
CA LYS A 4 21.03 20.42 -5.10
C LYS A 4 22.30 19.69 -4.68
N LYS A 5 22.43 19.28 -3.41
CA LYS A 5 23.61 18.53 -2.98
C LYS A 5 23.61 17.15 -3.66
N ASN A 6 24.57 16.92 -4.55
CA ASN A 6 24.76 15.60 -5.14
C ASN A 6 25.32 14.66 -4.06
N VAL A 7 24.61 13.56 -3.83
CA VAL A 7 25.07 12.47 -2.97
C VAL A 7 25.74 11.46 -3.88
N LYS A 8 27.02 11.23 -3.66
CA LYS A 8 27.75 10.13 -4.29
C LYS A 8 27.72 8.94 -3.36
N PHE A 9 27.28 7.79 -3.85
CA PHE A 9 27.29 6.53 -3.11
C PHE A 9 27.83 5.44 -4.02
N LYS A 10 28.65 4.56 -3.45
CA LYS A 10 29.12 3.37 -4.14
C LYS A 10 28.10 2.26 -3.97
N ILE A 11 27.59 1.75 -5.09
CA ILE A 11 26.88 0.48 -5.15
C ILE A 11 27.79 -0.48 -5.92
N GLY A 12 28.36 -1.46 -5.19
CA GLY A 12 29.34 -2.38 -5.75
C GLY A 12 30.63 -1.67 -6.19
N SER A 13 30.99 -1.81 -7.47
CA SER A 13 32.16 -1.19 -8.09
C SER A 13 31.88 0.13 -8.80
N GLU A 14 30.62 0.55 -8.91
CA GLU A 14 30.23 1.76 -9.63
C GLU A 14 29.94 2.93 -8.68
N ASP A 15 30.54 4.07 -9.00
CA ASP A 15 30.26 5.35 -8.35
C ASP A 15 28.95 5.91 -8.91
N TRP A 16 27.89 5.82 -8.12
CA TRP A 16 26.59 6.38 -8.48
C TRP A 16 26.44 7.78 -7.89
N GLU A 17 26.06 8.73 -8.74
CA GLU A 17 25.79 10.11 -8.35
C GLU A 17 24.30 10.38 -8.49
N MET A 18 23.57 10.54 -7.38
CA MET A 18 22.19 11.03 -7.41
C MET A 18 22.02 12.33 -6.63
N PRO A 19 21.22 13.29 -7.15
CA PRO A 19 20.82 14.48 -6.41
C PRO A 19 19.99 14.13 -5.16
N LEU A 20 20.24 14.82 -4.05
CA LEU A 20 19.48 14.63 -2.79
C LEU A 20 17.97 14.75 -2.98
N GLY A 21 17.54 15.63 -3.88
CA GLY A 21 16.12 15.82 -4.20
C GLY A 21 15.45 14.55 -4.73
N ILE A 22 16.14 13.73 -5.54
CA ILE A 22 15.59 12.47 -6.07
C ILE A 22 15.52 11.41 -4.97
N LEU A 23 16.51 11.35 -4.09
CA LEU A 23 16.50 10.42 -2.97
C LEU A 23 15.31 10.69 -2.04
N ILE A 24 15.05 11.97 -1.72
CA ILE A 24 13.89 12.39 -0.93
C ILE A 24 12.60 12.08 -1.66
N LEU A 25 12.52 12.33 -2.97
CA LEU A 25 11.34 12.03 -3.77
C LEU A 25 10.99 10.54 -3.74
N LEU A 26 11.98 9.67 -3.88
CA LEU A 26 11.79 8.22 -3.83
C LEU A 26 11.32 7.75 -2.45
N ILE A 27 11.87 8.29 -1.38
CA ILE A 27 11.42 7.96 -0.01
C ILE A 27 9.98 8.43 0.18
N LEU A 28 9.68 9.67 -0.23
CA LEU A 28 8.35 10.26 -0.08
C LEU A 28 7.29 9.44 -0.83
N ILE A 29 7.54 9.10 -2.10
CA ILE A 29 6.57 8.34 -2.89
C ILE A 29 6.40 6.92 -2.34
N THR A 30 7.48 6.31 -1.84
CA THR A 30 7.41 4.99 -1.19
C THR A 30 6.51 5.04 0.05
N LEU A 31 6.64 6.06 0.89
CA LEU A 31 5.77 6.24 2.06
C LEU A 31 4.31 6.48 1.66
N ILE A 32 4.06 7.32 0.66
CA ILE A 32 2.71 7.59 0.15
C ILE A 32 2.07 6.29 -0.37
N LEU A 33 2.80 5.51 -1.15
CA LEU A 33 2.31 4.25 -1.70
C LEU A 33 2.08 3.20 -0.62
N MET A 34 2.96 3.12 0.38
CA MET A 34 2.81 2.19 1.51
C MET A 34 1.56 2.52 2.33
N ILE A 35 1.37 3.79 2.71
CA ILE A 35 0.22 4.24 3.49
C ILE A 35 -1.06 4.12 2.67
N GLY A 36 -1.03 4.56 1.41
CA GLY A 36 -2.17 4.47 0.49
C GLY A 36 -2.58 3.03 0.25
N GLY A 37 -1.61 2.14 0.01
CA GLY A 37 -1.85 0.71 -0.17
C GLY A 37 -2.44 0.05 1.08
N ALA A 38 -1.91 0.36 2.26
CA ALA A 38 -2.43 -0.15 3.53
C ALA A 38 -3.88 0.31 3.79
N TYR A 39 -4.17 1.59 3.56
CA TYR A 39 -5.51 2.15 3.71
C TYR A 39 -6.53 1.51 2.75
N LEU A 40 -6.17 1.43 1.47
CA LEU A 40 -7.02 0.79 0.46
C LEU A 40 -7.22 -0.69 0.79
N GLY A 41 -6.16 -1.42 1.13
CA GLY A 41 -6.23 -2.82 1.53
C GLY A 41 -7.16 -3.06 2.72
N PHE A 42 -7.10 -2.21 3.75
CA PHE A 42 -8.01 -2.27 4.88
C PHE A 42 -9.48 -2.05 4.47
N LYS A 43 -9.76 -1.02 3.67
CA LYS A 43 -11.12 -0.75 3.18
C LYS A 43 -11.68 -1.85 2.28
N PHE A 44 -10.82 -2.47 1.46
CA PHE A 44 -11.20 -3.62 0.63
C PHE A 44 -11.51 -4.85 1.48
N GLY A 45 -10.68 -5.15 2.48
CA GLY A 45 -10.92 -6.25 3.42
C GLY A 45 -12.23 -6.09 4.19
N GLU A 46 -12.53 -4.89 4.70
CA GLU A 46 -13.78 -4.58 5.40
C GLU A 46 -15.02 -4.85 4.53
N ARG A 47 -14.99 -4.43 3.26
CA ARG A 47 -16.12 -4.63 2.33
C ARG A 47 -16.31 -6.10 1.93
N MET A 48 -15.22 -6.86 1.80
CA MET A 48 -15.29 -8.28 1.44
C MET A 48 -15.67 -9.18 2.63
N ALA A 49 -15.20 -8.85 3.83
CA ALA A 49 -15.52 -9.60 5.04
C ALA A 49 -16.94 -9.30 5.57
N GLY A 50 -17.46 -8.09 5.35
CA GLY A 50 -18.74 -7.65 5.92
C GLY A 50 -20.01 -8.19 5.25
N ASN A 51 -19.95 -8.64 4.00
CA ASN A 51 -21.16 -8.88 3.18
C ASN A 51 -21.56 -10.37 3.00
N SER A 52 -20.80 -11.32 3.54
CA SER A 52 -20.89 -12.72 3.10
C SER A 52 -21.68 -13.66 4.03
N GLN A 53 -22.06 -13.24 5.24
CA GLN A 53 -22.56 -14.17 6.27
C GLN A 53 -24.09 -14.19 6.52
N PRO A 54 -24.85 -13.07 6.49
CA PRO A 54 -26.23 -13.11 6.95
C PRO A 54 -27.21 -13.70 5.92
N GLU A 55 -27.01 -13.46 4.62
CA GLU A 55 -27.98 -13.84 3.58
C GLU A 55 -27.92 -15.33 3.25
N ALA A 56 -26.72 -15.92 3.15
CA ALA A 56 -26.55 -17.34 2.87
C ALA A 56 -27.15 -18.24 3.97
N ILE A 57 -27.03 -17.84 5.23
CA ILE A 57 -27.62 -18.58 6.36
C ILE A 57 -29.14 -18.41 6.39
N ARG A 58 -29.66 -17.22 6.05
CA ARG A 58 -31.10 -16.97 5.96
C ARG A 58 -31.75 -17.84 4.88
N GLU A 59 -31.18 -17.91 3.69
CA GLU A 59 -31.71 -18.75 2.61
C GLU A 59 -31.73 -20.24 2.97
N ILE A 60 -30.67 -20.74 3.61
CA ILE A 60 -30.62 -22.13 4.08
C ILE A 60 -31.71 -22.40 5.13
N LEU A 61 -31.92 -21.47 6.08
CA LEU A 61 -32.95 -21.62 7.11
C LEU A 61 -34.37 -21.56 6.53
N PHE A 62 -34.65 -20.69 5.56
CA PHE A 62 -35.94 -20.65 4.88
C PHE A 62 -36.22 -21.93 4.07
N GLN A 63 -35.20 -22.51 3.43
CA GLN A 63 -35.32 -23.79 2.73
C GLN A 63 -35.60 -24.99 3.65
N GLN A 64 -35.20 -24.94 4.92
CA GLN A 64 -35.46 -26.01 5.90
C GLN A 64 -36.82 -25.89 6.61
N LEU A 65 -37.43 -24.70 6.56
CA LEU A 65 -38.70 -24.39 7.23
C LEU A 65 -39.92 -24.36 6.27
N THR A 66 -39.71 -24.56 4.97
CA THR A 66 -40.77 -24.65 3.94
C THR A 66 -40.84 -26.06 3.40
#